data_AF-O13376-F1
#
_entry.id   AF-O13376-F1
#
_cell.length_a   1.000
_cell.length_b   1.000
_cell.length_c   1.000
_cell.angle_alpha   90.00
_cell.angle_beta   90.00
_cell.angle_gamma   90.00
#
_symmetry.space_group_name_H-M   'P 1'
#
loop_
_entity.id
_entity.type
_entity.pdbx_description
1 polymer ?
#
loop_
_entity_poly.entity_id
_entity_poly.type
_entity_poly.pdbx_seq_one_letter_code
_entity_poly.pdbx_strand_id
1 'polypeptide(L)'
;MPLLQMLIIPRRNVMTNQLRKELYAQCLNREFDKLLPTLRQISVEEMDYSLLQLTLQQSCRWGHIECIDFIWYKYVKRHNSMLIEPKTLCSIGQIALGEGKSFIASDLLGYYKGIYGKGWHDLRPGEFVKWEYELLRIKIEMFAKTALNRSFSEKWKVFLQDIDNALPASCEYNYKDFPHLVKSYETDQSMTSGKISMLNYLFQDKDISVTNKTTLPLLLNIILLQNEFALDTRLNLFKRFFTTHPSLPILDSIEIMIHECDGYRICELLDFVSSLQSNNLTKLIPSHIKNKIKKKLQQSTLEYKLNQYFY
;
A
#
# COMPACT_ATOMS: atom_id res chain seq x y z
N MET A 1 -46.60 -31.16 -18.81
CA MET A 1 -46.32 -30.44 -17.54
C MET A 1 -45.10 -29.56 -17.74
N PRO A 2 -45.14 -28.33 -17.20
CA PRO A 2 -44.38 -27.18 -17.72
C PRO A 2 -43.04 -27.00 -17.01
N LEU A 3 -42.09 -26.30 -17.66
CA LEU A 3 -41.14 -25.38 -17.01
C LEU A 3 -40.56 -24.46 -18.10
N LEU A 4 -41.44 -23.66 -18.71
CA LEU A 4 -41.05 -22.35 -19.25
C LEU A 4 -40.70 -21.50 -18.03
N GLN A 5 -39.43 -21.50 -17.64
CA GLN A 5 -38.92 -20.45 -16.76
C GLN A 5 -39.11 -19.14 -17.50
N MET A 6 -40.15 -18.40 -17.10
CA MET A 6 -40.29 -16.99 -17.41
C MET A 6 -38.96 -16.33 -17.08
N LEU A 7 -38.23 -15.91 -18.11
CA LEU A 7 -37.26 -14.83 -17.99
C LEU A 7 -38.07 -13.65 -17.44
N ILE A 8 -38.01 -13.46 -16.13
CA ILE A 8 -38.51 -12.24 -15.49
C ILE A 8 -37.61 -11.14 -16.04
N ILE A 9 -38.08 -10.49 -17.12
CA ILE A 9 -37.50 -9.25 -17.60
C ILE A 9 -37.70 -8.28 -16.44
N PRO A 10 -36.64 -7.83 -15.74
CA PRO A 10 -36.81 -6.94 -14.62
C PRO A 10 -37.52 -5.68 -15.11
N ARG A 11 -38.61 -5.29 -14.43
CA ARG A 11 -39.33 -4.05 -14.72
C ARG A 11 -38.33 -2.90 -14.69
N ARG A 12 -38.21 -2.20 -15.82
CA ARG A 12 -37.35 -1.01 -15.98
C ARG A 12 -38.01 0.12 -15.19
N ASN A 13 -37.29 0.68 -14.23
CA ASN A 13 -37.79 1.82 -13.46
C ASN A 13 -37.41 3.11 -14.18
N VAL A 14 -38.41 3.95 -14.47
CA VAL A 14 -38.21 5.32 -14.95
C VAL A 14 -37.76 6.19 -13.79
N MET A 15 -36.72 7.00 -13.98
CA MET A 15 -36.19 7.90 -12.95
C MET A 15 -37.13 9.09 -12.70
N THR A 16 -38.13 8.90 -11.83
CA THR A 16 -39.00 10.00 -11.37
C THR A 16 -38.32 10.85 -10.31
N ASN A 17 -38.78 12.10 -10.10
CA ASN A 17 -38.26 12.96 -9.03
C ASN A 17 -38.44 12.35 -7.63
N GLN A 18 -39.50 11.59 -7.41
CA GLN A 18 -39.73 10.90 -6.15
C GLN A 18 -38.72 9.79 -5.93
N LEU A 19 -38.53 8.93 -6.94
CA LEU A 19 -37.53 7.85 -6.89
C LEU A 19 -36.11 8.40 -6.69
N ARG A 20 -35.78 9.50 -7.38
CA ARG A 20 -34.49 10.19 -7.21
C ARG A 20 -34.28 10.60 -5.75
N LYS A 21 -35.24 11.31 -5.14
CA LYS A 21 -35.15 11.73 -3.72
C LYS A 21 -34.99 10.55 -2.77
N GLU A 22 -35.72 9.48 -3.01
CA GLU A 22 -35.62 8.24 -2.22
C GLU A 22 -34.22 7.63 -2.31
N LEU A 23 -33.64 7.53 -3.50
CA LEU A 23 -32.29 6.99 -3.69
C LEU A 23 -31.22 7.88 -3.05
N TYR A 24 -31.34 9.21 -3.14
CA TYR A 24 -30.45 10.12 -2.41
C TYR A 24 -30.55 9.89 -0.90
N ALA A 25 -31.76 9.77 -0.36
CA ALA A 25 -31.97 9.53 1.06
C ALA A 25 -31.37 8.18 1.51
N GLN A 26 -31.63 7.10 0.77
CA GLN A 26 -31.05 5.78 1.04
C GLN A 26 -29.52 5.80 0.99
N CYS A 27 -28.93 6.50 0.00
CA CYS A 27 -27.48 6.66 -0.10
C CYS A 27 -26.89 7.39 1.11
N LEU A 28 -27.51 8.50 1.53
CA LEU A 28 -27.04 9.32 2.65
C LEU A 28 -27.23 8.60 4.01
N ASN A 29 -28.28 7.79 4.12
CA ASN A 29 -28.56 6.96 5.29
C ASN A 29 -27.79 5.62 5.30
N ARG A 30 -26.92 5.37 4.30
CA ARG A 30 -26.09 4.17 4.17
C ARG A 30 -26.91 2.88 3.96
N GLU A 31 -28.10 3.00 3.40
CA GLU A 31 -29.00 1.88 3.10
C GLU A 31 -28.68 1.25 1.73
N PHE A 32 -27.41 0.89 1.51
CA PHE A 32 -26.91 0.43 0.21
C PHE A 32 -27.57 -0.87 -0.28
N ASP A 33 -27.90 -1.79 0.63
CA ASP A 33 -28.59 -3.05 0.31
C ASP A 33 -29.98 -2.83 -0.29
N LYS A 34 -30.66 -1.74 0.08
CA LYS A 34 -31.97 -1.36 -0.48
C LYS A 34 -31.83 -0.53 -1.75
N LEU A 35 -30.80 0.31 -1.81
CA LEU A 35 -30.51 1.19 -2.92
C LEU A 35 -30.02 0.44 -4.17
N LEU A 36 -29.13 -0.55 -4.00
CA LEU A 36 -28.48 -1.25 -5.11
C LEU A 36 -29.46 -2.02 -6.01
N PRO A 37 -30.42 -2.81 -5.48
CA PRO A 37 -31.45 -3.45 -6.30
C PRO A 37 -32.21 -2.46 -7.18
N THR A 38 -32.56 -1.30 -6.63
CA THR A 38 -33.30 -0.25 -7.34
C THR A 38 -32.43 0.40 -8.41
N LEU A 39 -31.17 0.74 -8.11
CA LEU A 39 -30.21 1.27 -9.10
C LEU A 39 -29.98 0.32 -10.28
N ARG A 40 -29.97 -1.00 -10.04
CA ARG A 40 -29.80 -2.01 -11.10
C ARG A 40 -30.93 -1.99 -12.14
N GLN A 41 -32.15 -1.64 -11.72
CA GLN A 41 -33.35 -1.59 -12.55
C GLN A 41 -33.48 -0.32 -13.38
N ILE A 42 -32.69 0.71 -13.07
CA ILE A 42 -32.68 1.97 -13.81
C ILE A 42 -31.75 1.82 -15.03
N SER A 43 -32.23 2.31 -16.16
CA SER A 43 -31.46 2.30 -17.40
C SER A 43 -30.34 3.34 -17.40
N VAL A 44 -29.37 3.18 -18.30
CA VAL A 44 -28.21 4.09 -18.33
C VAL A 44 -28.64 5.48 -18.79
N GLU A 45 -29.60 5.55 -19.71
CA GLU A 45 -30.10 6.80 -20.29
C GLU A 45 -30.88 7.66 -19.29
N GLU A 46 -31.51 7.03 -18.29
CA GLU A 46 -32.32 7.71 -17.27
C GLU A 46 -31.57 7.97 -15.96
N MET A 47 -30.33 7.51 -15.85
CA MET A 47 -29.58 7.56 -14.60
C MET A 47 -29.10 8.97 -14.27
N ASP A 48 -29.30 9.38 -13.02
CA ASP A 48 -28.76 10.64 -12.50
C ASP A 48 -27.26 10.47 -12.19
N TYR A 49 -26.42 11.19 -12.94
CA TYR A 49 -24.98 11.14 -12.80
C TYR A 49 -24.49 11.60 -11.42
N SER A 50 -25.13 12.63 -10.86
CA SER A 50 -24.75 13.16 -9.54
C SER A 50 -25.05 12.14 -8.44
N LEU A 51 -26.16 11.41 -8.59
CA LEU A 51 -26.51 10.32 -7.69
C LEU A 51 -25.50 9.16 -7.78
N LEU A 52 -25.05 8.80 -8.99
CA LEU A 52 -24.01 7.77 -9.17
C LEU A 52 -22.68 8.18 -8.53
N GLN A 53 -22.24 9.41 -8.74
CA GLN A 53 -21.03 9.94 -8.13
C GLN A 53 -21.13 9.93 -6.60
N LEU A 54 -22.24 10.42 -6.05
CA LEU A 54 -22.49 10.38 -4.60
C LEU A 54 -22.50 8.94 -4.08
N THR A 55 -23.21 8.04 -4.77
CA THR A 55 -23.28 6.63 -4.39
C THR A 55 -21.90 6.01 -4.36
N LEU A 56 -21.09 6.19 -5.40
CA LEU A 56 -19.73 5.66 -5.45
C LEU A 56 -18.86 6.22 -4.31
N GLN A 57 -18.90 7.53 -4.08
CA GLN A 57 -18.14 8.16 -2.99
C GLN A 57 -18.56 7.62 -1.61
N GLN A 58 -19.86 7.48 -1.37
CA GLN A 58 -20.36 6.95 -0.10
C GLN A 58 -20.06 5.45 0.02
N SER A 59 -20.20 4.65 -1.05
CA SER A 59 -19.81 3.25 -1.04
C SER A 59 -18.31 3.08 -0.78
N CYS A 60 -17.46 3.96 -1.32
CA CYS A 60 -16.04 3.99 -0.98
C CYS A 60 -15.79 4.37 0.48
N ARG A 61 -16.58 5.30 1.03
CA ARG A 61 -16.46 5.69 2.45
C ARG A 61 -16.87 4.58 3.41
N TRP A 62 -17.88 3.79 3.05
CA TRP A 62 -18.48 2.77 3.91
C TRP A 62 -18.04 1.33 3.56
N GLY A 63 -17.16 1.15 2.58
CA GLY A 63 -16.64 -0.16 2.20
C GLY A 63 -17.64 -1.07 1.49
N HIS A 64 -18.69 -0.51 0.86
CA HIS A 64 -19.75 -1.32 0.24
C HIS A 64 -19.37 -1.75 -1.19
N ILE A 65 -18.65 -2.88 -1.29
CA ILE A 65 -18.01 -3.36 -2.52
C ILE A 65 -19.01 -3.69 -3.63
N GLU A 66 -20.21 -4.17 -3.33
CA GLU A 66 -21.20 -4.57 -4.33
C GLU A 66 -21.72 -3.37 -5.14
N CYS A 67 -21.81 -2.20 -4.50
CA CYS A 67 -22.16 -0.95 -5.16
C CYS A 67 -21.00 -0.46 -6.03
N ILE A 68 -19.78 -0.54 -5.51
CA ILE A 68 -18.57 -0.17 -6.25
C ILE A 68 -18.42 -1.04 -7.50
N ASP A 69 -18.51 -2.36 -7.35
CA ASP A 69 -18.47 -3.34 -8.44
C ASP A 69 -19.53 -3.00 -9.49
N PHE A 70 -20.79 -2.83 -9.07
CA PHE A 70 -21.89 -2.50 -9.98
C PHE A 70 -21.61 -1.20 -10.77
N ILE A 71 -21.20 -0.13 -10.08
CA ILE A 71 -20.94 1.16 -10.73
C ILE A 71 -19.74 1.06 -11.68
N TRP A 72 -18.65 0.43 -11.23
CA TRP A 72 -17.43 0.24 -12.01
C TRP A 72 -17.71 -0.51 -13.31
N TYR A 73 -18.37 -1.68 -13.25
CA TYR A 73 -18.60 -2.48 -14.44
C TYR A 73 -19.65 -1.87 -15.37
N LYS A 74 -20.77 -1.38 -14.83
CA LYS A 74 -21.85 -0.83 -15.66
C LYS A 74 -21.46 0.52 -16.24
N TYR A 75 -21.16 1.51 -15.41
CA TYR A 75 -21.04 2.90 -15.86
C TYR A 75 -19.62 3.28 -16.29
N VAL A 76 -18.59 2.70 -15.65
CA VAL A 76 -17.19 3.05 -15.99
C VAL A 76 -16.68 2.19 -17.15
N LYS A 77 -16.76 0.85 -17.06
CA LYS A 77 -16.16 -0.06 -18.06
C LYS A 77 -17.02 -0.30 -19.29
N ARG A 78 -18.32 -0.58 -19.10
CA ARG A 78 -19.19 -0.98 -20.21
C ARG A 78 -19.71 0.22 -21.00
N HIS A 79 -20.15 1.27 -20.31
CA HIS A 79 -20.79 2.41 -20.94
C HIS A 79 -19.88 3.64 -21.07
N ASN A 80 -18.72 3.67 -20.40
CA ASN A 80 -17.80 4.81 -20.38
C ASN A 80 -18.50 6.15 -20.08
N SER A 81 -19.58 6.11 -19.30
CA SER A 81 -20.43 7.27 -19.02
C SER A 81 -20.04 7.98 -17.73
N MET A 82 -19.05 7.46 -17.01
CA MET A 82 -18.58 8.01 -15.73
C MET A 82 -17.06 8.10 -15.66
N LEU A 83 -16.60 9.32 -15.39
CA LEU A 83 -15.20 9.62 -15.11
C LEU A 83 -14.94 9.49 -13.61
N ILE A 84 -13.90 8.76 -13.23
CA ILE A 84 -13.54 8.52 -11.83
C ILE A 84 -12.25 9.24 -11.51
N GLU A 85 -12.34 10.20 -10.60
CA GLU A 85 -11.18 10.95 -10.11
C GLU A 85 -10.10 10.01 -9.51
N PRO A 86 -8.80 10.35 -9.65
CA PRO A 86 -7.70 9.53 -9.16
C PRO A 86 -7.80 9.15 -7.67
N LYS A 87 -8.26 10.08 -6.83
CA LYS A 87 -8.49 9.83 -5.40
C LYS A 87 -9.53 8.73 -5.18
N THR A 88 -10.64 8.77 -5.92
CA THR A 88 -11.69 7.75 -5.83
C THR A 88 -11.20 6.41 -6.38
N LEU A 89 -10.39 6.39 -7.43
CA LEU A 89 -9.74 5.16 -7.92
C LEU A 89 -8.90 4.50 -6.82
N CYS A 90 -8.11 5.28 -6.08
CA CYS A 90 -7.33 4.77 -4.95
C CYS A 90 -8.22 4.19 -3.85
N SER A 91 -9.34 4.86 -3.52
CA SER A 91 -10.31 4.34 -2.53
C SER A 91 -10.94 3.02 -2.99
N ILE A 92 -11.35 2.91 -4.26
CA ILE A 92 -11.86 1.67 -4.85
C ILE A 92 -10.80 0.57 -4.72
N GLY A 93 -9.56 0.87 -5.09
CA GLY A 93 -8.46 -0.08 -5.04
C GLY A 93 -8.14 -0.56 -3.62
N GLN A 94 -8.20 0.32 -2.62
CA GLN A 94 -7.97 -0.04 -1.22
C GLN A 94 -9.07 -0.97 -0.68
N ILE A 95 -10.33 -0.74 -1.03
CA ILE A 95 -11.44 -1.63 -0.65
C ILE A 95 -11.31 -2.96 -1.38
N ALA A 96 -11.03 -2.93 -2.68
CA ALA A 96 -10.79 -4.14 -3.46
C ALA A 96 -9.65 -4.97 -2.86
N LEU A 97 -8.56 -4.33 -2.41
CA LEU A 97 -7.47 -4.97 -1.68
C LEU A 97 -7.95 -5.63 -0.39
N GLY A 98 -8.77 -4.96 0.41
CA GLY A 98 -9.41 -5.52 1.62
C GLY A 98 -10.21 -6.79 1.30
N GLU A 99 -11.11 -6.69 0.33
CA GLU A 99 -12.05 -7.74 -0.09
C GLU A 99 -11.43 -8.84 -0.97
N GLY A 100 -10.16 -8.68 -1.38
CA GLY A 100 -9.48 -9.66 -2.24
C GLY A 100 -9.96 -9.68 -3.70
N LYS A 101 -10.54 -8.58 -4.18
CA LYS A 101 -11.04 -8.41 -5.56
C LYS A 101 -9.90 -8.09 -6.52
N SER A 102 -9.09 -9.09 -6.86
CA SER A 102 -7.85 -8.94 -7.64
C SER A 102 -8.03 -8.29 -9.01
N PHE A 103 -9.10 -8.62 -9.73
CA PHE A 103 -9.39 -8.09 -11.07
C PHE A 103 -9.51 -6.56 -11.09
N ILE A 104 -10.12 -5.98 -10.05
CA ILE A 104 -10.33 -4.52 -10.00
C ILE A 104 -9.00 -3.80 -9.83
N ALA A 105 -8.12 -4.28 -8.96
CA ALA A 105 -6.82 -3.66 -8.71
C ALA A 105 -5.95 -3.56 -9.98
N SER A 106 -5.93 -4.59 -10.83
CA SER A 106 -5.19 -4.56 -12.10
C SER A 106 -5.80 -3.59 -13.11
N ASP A 107 -7.13 -3.49 -13.13
CA ASP A 107 -7.87 -2.66 -14.08
C ASP A 107 -7.77 -1.15 -13.77
N LEU A 108 -7.69 -0.78 -12.49
CA LEU A 108 -7.66 0.61 -12.05
C LEU A 108 -6.45 1.37 -12.60
N LEU A 109 -5.26 0.76 -12.58
CA LEU A 109 -4.05 1.39 -13.12
C LEU A 109 -4.15 1.59 -14.64
N GLY A 110 -4.71 0.61 -15.36
CA GLY A 110 -4.95 0.71 -16.80
C GLY A 110 -5.92 1.84 -17.14
N TYR A 111 -7.02 1.96 -16.37
CA TYR A 111 -7.95 3.08 -16.49
C TYR A 111 -7.26 4.41 -16.22
N TYR A 112 -6.50 4.52 -15.12
CA TYR A 112 -5.78 5.73 -14.75
C TYR A 112 -4.82 6.18 -15.87
N LYS A 113 -3.98 5.27 -16.38
CA LYS A 113 -3.05 5.58 -17.47
C LYS A 113 -3.76 5.94 -18.78
N GLY A 114 -4.86 5.25 -19.10
CA GLY A 114 -5.64 5.51 -20.30
C GLY A 114 -6.31 6.89 -20.30
N ILE A 115 -6.82 7.33 -19.15
CA ILE A 115 -7.55 8.59 -18.99
C ILE A 115 -6.62 9.77 -18.65
N TYR A 116 -5.71 9.58 -17.70
CA TYR A 116 -4.89 10.66 -17.12
C TYR A 116 -3.44 10.65 -17.62
N GLY A 117 -2.94 9.54 -18.17
CA GLY A 117 -1.53 9.37 -18.54
C GLY A 117 -1.06 10.14 -19.77
N LYS A 118 -1.97 10.79 -20.53
CA LYS A 118 -1.65 11.53 -21.77
C LYS A 118 -1.76 13.05 -21.65
N GLY A 119 -1.50 13.62 -20.47
CA GLY A 119 -1.38 15.07 -20.30
C GLY A 119 -2.63 15.77 -19.79
N TRP A 120 -3.23 15.27 -18.70
CA TRP A 120 -4.14 16.09 -17.92
C TRP A 120 -3.37 17.25 -17.27
N HIS A 121 -3.45 18.43 -17.91
CA HIS A 121 -2.76 19.67 -17.53
C HIS A 121 -3.24 20.29 -16.21
N ASP A 122 -4.30 19.75 -15.59
CA ASP A 122 -4.92 20.32 -14.40
C ASP A 122 -4.44 19.72 -13.07
N LEU A 123 -3.74 18.58 -13.11
CA LEU A 123 -3.14 18.00 -11.90
C LEU A 123 -1.80 18.69 -11.62
N ARG A 124 -1.59 19.11 -10.37
CA ARG A 124 -0.31 19.68 -9.97
C ARG A 124 0.80 18.63 -10.17
N PRO A 125 2.02 19.02 -10.59
CA PRO A 125 3.10 18.09 -10.92
C PRO A 125 3.43 17.01 -9.87
N GLY A 126 3.13 17.24 -8.58
CA GLY A 126 3.29 16.24 -7.51
C GLY A 126 2.08 15.33 -7.24
N GLU A 127 0.87 15.72 -7.66
CA GLU A 127 -0.36 14.94 -7.43
C GLU A 127 -0.43 13.74 -8.37
N PHE A 128 0.06 13.87 -9.60
CA PHE A 128 0.14 12.77 -10.55
C PHE A 128 0.97 11.61 -9.97
N VAL A 129 2.20 11.90 -9.52
CA VAL A 129 3.11 10.93 -8.93
C VAL A 129 2.49 10.25 -7.70
N LYS A 130 1.81 11.02 -6.85
CA LYS A 130 1.12 10.49 -5.67
C LYS A 130 0.07 9.44 -6.04
N TRP A 131 -0.81 9.73 -6.98
CA TRP A 131 -1.89 8.81 -7.34
C TRP A 131 -1.38 7.59 -8.11
N GLU A 132 -0.39 7.79 -8.99
CA GLU A 132 0.26 6.66 -9.67
C GLU A 132 0.96 5.74 -8.67
N TYR A 133 1.69 6.31 -7.69
CA TYR A 133 2.29 5.54 -6.60
C TYR A 133 1.25 4.71 -5.85
N GLU A 134 0.14 5.31 -5.43
CA GLU A 134 -0.89 4.59 -4.67
C GLU A 134 -1.55 3.47 -5.46
N LEU A 135 -1.83 3.68 -6.75
CA LEU A 135 -2.39 2.64 -7.61
C LEU A 135 -1.41 1.49 -7.84
N LEU A 136 -0.12 1.81 -8.03
CA LEU A 136 0.93 0.80 -8.13
C LEU A 136 1.13 0.04 -6.82
N ARG A 137 1.11 0.74 -5.68
CA ARG A 137 1.17 0.14 -4.34
C ARG A 137 0.03 -0.87 -4.15
N ILE A 138 -1.20 -0.47 -4.47
CA ILE A 138 -2.38 -1.36 -4.41
C ILE A 138 -2.20 -2.58 -5.32
N LYS A 139 -1.69 -2.39 -6.55
CA LYS A 139 -1.41 -3.49 -7.49
C LYS A 139 -0.40 -4.48 -6.92
N ILE A 140 0.72 -3.99 -6.39
CA ILE A 140 1.76 -4.83 -5.78
C ILE A 140 1.23 -5.56 -4.55
N GLU A 141 0.53 -4.87 -3.66
CA GLU A 141 -0.04 -5.46 -2.44
C GLU A 141 -1.09 -6.52 -2.76
N MET A 142 -1.93 -6.28 -3.78
CA MET A 142 -2.88 -7.27 -4.26
C MET A 142 -2.16 -8.50 -4.81
N PHE A 143 -1.11 -8.32 -5.60
CA PHE A 143 -0.30 -9.42 -6.12
C PHE A 143 0.36 -10.20 -4.97
N ALA A 144 0.94 -9.51 -3.98
CA ALA A 144 1.55 -10.13 -2.82
C ALA A 144 0.54 -10.95 -2.00
N LYS A 145 -0.69 -10.44 -1.84
CA LYS A 145 -1.81 -11.09 -1.13
C LYS A 145 -2.34 -12.33 -1.86
N THR A 146 -2.48 -12.26 -3.18
CA THR A 146 -3.23 -13.28 -3.96
C THR A 146 -2.34 -14.32 -4.64
N ALA A 147 -1.11 -13.96 -5.00
CA ALA A 147 -0.16 -14.87 -5.63
C ALA A 147 0.56 -15.73 -4.56
N LEU A 148 -0.19 -16.62 -3.90
CA LEU A 148 0.33 -17.46 -2.82
C LEU A 148 1.37 -18.50 -3.30
N ASN A 149 1.31 -18.87 -4.58
CA ASN A 149 2.23 -19.81 -5.21
C ASN A 149 3.52 -19.15 -5.74
N ARG A 150 3.67 -17.83 -5.61
CA ARG A 150 4.86 -17.10 -6.05
C ARG A 150 5.78 -16.85 -4.88
N SER A 151 7.06 -17.10 -5.09
CA SER A 151 8.12 -16.78 -4.13
C SER A 151 8.19 -15.28 -3.87
N PHE A 152 8.76 -14.91 -2.72
CA PHE A 152 9.03 -13.51 -2.42
C PHE A 152 9.96 -12.89 -3.47
N SER A 153 10.96 -13.62 -3.97
CA SER A 153 11.87 -13.13 -5.01
C SER A 153 11.13 -12.73 -6.29
N GLU A 154 10.13 -13.49 -6.72
CA GLU A 154 9.29 -13.13 -7.87
C GLU A 154 8.45 -11.88 -7.59
N LYS A 155 7.87 -11.77 -6.38
CA LYS A 155 7.11 -10.58 -5.96
C LYS A 155 7.99 -9.34 -5.89
N TRP A 156 9.21 -9.47 -5.38
CA TRP A 156 10.22 -8.42 -5.34
C TRP A 156 10.63 -7.97 -6.74
N LYS A 157 10.82 -8.91 -7.67
CA LYS A 157 11.06 -8.58 -9.08
C LYS A 157 9.93 -7.75 -9.69
N VAL A 158 8.67 -8.11 -9.41
CA VAL A 158 7.52 -7.33 -9.88
C VAL A 158 7.52 -5.93 -9.25
N PHE A 159 7.84 -5.80 -7.94
CA PHE A 159 8.01 -4.49 -7.30
C PHE A 159 9.07 -3.63 -8.02
N LEU A 160 10.23 -4.20 -8.35
CA LEU A 160 11.29 -3.46 -9.05
C LEU A 160 10.84 -3.00 -10.44
N GLN A 161 10.13 -3.86 -11.18
CA GLN A 161 9.68 -3.55 -12.53
C GLN A 161 8.54 -2.52 -12.55
N ASP A 162 7.57 -2.66 -11.66
CA ASP A 162 6.34 -1.87 -11.70
C ASP A 162 6.40 -0.60 -10.84
N ILE A 163 7.25 -0.54 -9.81
CA ILE A 163 7.39 0.60 -8.89
C ILE A 163 8.75 1.28 -9.05
N ASP A 164 9.84 0.58 -8.73
CA ASP A 164 11.19 1.20 -8.67
C ASP A 164 11.58 1.82 -10.03
N ASN A 165 11.50 1.04 -11.11
CA ASN A 165 11.88 1.49 -12.45
C ASN A 165 10.84 2.38 -13.14
N ALA A 166 9.61 2.46 -12.61
CA ALA A 166 8.51 3.16 -13.25
C ALA A 166 8.27 4.56 -12.68
N LEU A 167 8.60 4.77 -11.40
CA LEU A 167 8.39 6.05 -10.70
C LEU A 167 9.67 6.89 -10.65
N PRO A 168 9.56 8.22 -10.41
CA PRO A 168 10.72 9.06 -10.20
C PRO A 168 11.61 8.54 -9.06
N ALA A 169 12.93 8.60 -9.23
CA ALA A 169 13.91 8.19 -8.21
C ALA A 169 13.83 9.00 -6.89
N SER A 170 13.08 10.11 -6.88
CA SER A 170 12.77 10.91 -5.70
C SER A 170 11.63 10.35 -4.86
N CYS A 171 10.85 9.40 -5.35
CA CYS A 171 9.79 8.75 -4.57
C CYS A 171 10.38 8.03 -3.36
N GLU A 172 9.73 8.13 -2.21
CA GLU A 172 10.17 7.44 -0.99
C GLU A 172 9.24 6.27 -0.72
N TYR A 173 9.82 5.08 -0.52
CA TYR A 173 9.07 3.86 -0.25
C TYR A 173 9.22 3.48 1.22
N ASN A 174 8.09 3.29 1.91
CA ASN A 174 8.06 2.88 3.30
C ASN A 174 7.53 1.45 3.43
N TYR A 175 8.08 0.65 4.35
CA TYR A 175 7.60 -0.72 4.58
C TYR A 175 6.14 -0.76 5.07
N LYS A 176 5.65 0.30 5.73
CA LYS A 176 4.27 0.43 6.22
C LYS A 176 3.24 0.44 5.08
N ASP A 177 3.68 0.81 3.87
CA ASP A 177 2.84 0.86 2.68
C ASP A 177 2.59 -0.53 2.08
N PHE A 178 3.43 -1.52 2.45
CA PHE A 178 3.47 -2.87 1.85
C PHE A 178 3.30 -4.02 2.86
N PRO A 179 2.24 -4.05 3.69
CA PRO A 179 2.05 -5.09 4.70
C PRO A 179 1.92 -6.52 4.13
N HIS A 180 1.29 -6.70 2.97
CA HIS A 180 1.17 -8.01 2.34
C HIS A 180 2.49 -8.46 1.72
N LEU A 181 3.29 -7.55 1.16
CA LEU A 181 4.64 -7.87 0.71
C LEU A 181 5.52 -8.32 1.88
N VAL A 182 5.49 -7.60 3.02
CA VAL A 182 6.19 -7.98 4.26
C VAL A 182 5.77 -9.39 4.71
N LYS A 183 4.47 -9.65 4.78
CA LYS A 183 3.93 -10.96 5.16
C LYS A 183 4.33 -12.06 4.18
N SER A 184 4.43 -11.74 2.89
CA SER A 184 4.81 -12.73 1.87
C SER A 184 6.23 -13.24 2.04
N TYR A 185 7.15 -12.42 2.59
CA TYR A 185 8.50 -12.87 2.95
C TYR A 185 8.45 -13.87 4.11
N GLU A 186 7.68 -13.55 5.16
CA GLU A 186 7.51 -14.40 6.34
C GLU A 186 7.04 -15.81 5.95
N THR A 187 5.98 -15.86 5.14
CA THR A 187 5.30 -17.10 4.74
C THR A 187 5.97 -17.84 3.58
N ASP A 188 7.07 -17.33 3.03
CA ASP A 188 7.74 -17.95 1.90
C ASP A 188 8.30 -19.32 2.32
N GLN A 189 7.65 -20.38 1.82
CA GLN A 189 7.99 -21.78 2.09
C GLN A 189 9.20 -22.28 1.29
N SER A 190 9.80 -21.45 0.42
CA SER A 190 11.11 -21.72 -0.19
C SER A 190 12.22 -21.59 0.86
N MET A 191 12.11 -22.45 1.88
CA MET A 191 13.03 -22.58 2.99
C MET A 191 14.43 -22.67 2.43
N THR A 192 15.26 -21.69 2.80
CA THR A 192 16.70 -21.57 2.51
C THR A 192 17.06 -20.83 1.21
N SER A 193 16.63 -21.24 0.01
CA SER A 193 17.17 -20.64 -1.23
C SER A 193 16.65 -19.23 -1.53
N GLY A 194 15.34 -18.97 -1.33
CA GLY A 194 14.74 -17.67 -1.61
C GLY A 194 15.19 -16.59 -0.62
N LYS A 195 15.16 -16.90 0.67
CA LYS A 195 15.56 -15.97 1.75
C LYS A 195 17.05 -15.64 1.72
N ILE A 196 17.91 -16.64 1.49
CA ILE A 196 19.36 -16.41 1.33
C ILE A 196 19.63 -15.60 0.06
N SER A 197 18.91 -15.86 -1.03
CA SER A 197 19.02 -15.05 -2.25
C SER A 197 18.69 -13.57 -1.98
N MET A 198 17.65 -13.27 -1.21
CA MET A 198 17.31 -11.89 -0.83
C MET A 198 18.36 -11.23 0.07
N LEU A 199 18.96 -11.99 0.99
CA LEU A 199 20.09 -11.50 1.79
C LEU A 199 21.30 -11.19 0.90
N ASN A 200 21.61 -12.06 -0.06
CA ASN A 200 22.69 -11.84 -1.01
C ASN A 200 22.39 -10.62 -1.90
N TYR A 201 21.14 -10.43 -2.30
CA TYR A 201 20.69 -9.30 -3.12
C TYR A 201 20.96 -7.93 -2.45
N LEU A 202 21.00 -7.86 -1.11
CA LEU A 202 21.37 -6.65 -0.38
C LEU A 202 22.83 -6.24 -0.62
N PHE A 203 23.73 -7.19 -0.87
CA PHE A 203 25.18 -6.97 -0.87
C PHE A 203 25.88 -7.21 -2.21
N GLN A 204 25.29 -8.02 -3.09
CA GLN A 204 25.89 -8.43 -4.35
C GLN A 204 25.35 -7.61 -5.54
N ASP A 205 26.04 -7.73 -6.67
CA ASP A 205 25.58 -7.22 -7.95
C ASP A 205 24.24 -7.86 -8.31
N LYS A 206 23.34 -7.03 -8.85
CA LYS A 206 21.93 -7.35 -9.00
C LYS A 206 21.62 -7.56 -10.47
N ASP A 207 20.90 -8.65 -10.77
CA ASP A 207 20.38 -8.91 -12.12
C ASP A 207 19.37 -7.85 -12.58
N ILE A 208 18.73 -7.16 -11.63
CA ILE A 208 17.82 -6.05 -11.89
C ILE A 208 18.37 -4.83 -11.17
N SER A 209 18.62 -3.77 -11.94
CA SER A 209 19.11 -2.49 -11.42
C SER A 209 18.11 -1.89 -10.44
N VAL A 210 18.61 -1.43 -9.30
CA VAL A 210 17.86 -0.60 -8.36
C VAL A 210 18.14 0.85 -8.73
N THR A 211 17.09 1.61 -9.02
CA THR A 211 17.18 3.01 -9.44
C THR A 211 16.88 3.97 -8.30
N ASN A 212 16.07 3.55 -7.32
CA ASN A 212 15.66 4.38 -6.20
C ASN A 212 16.47 4.10 -4.92
N LYS A 213 16.88 5.18 -4.23
CA LYS A 213 17.65 5.13 -2.97
C LYS A 213 16.90 4.44 -1.82
N THR A 214 15.57 4.39 -1.82
CA THR A 214 14.77 3.76 -0.73
C THR A 214 14.45 2.29 -0.97
N THR A 215 14.69 1.75 -2.16
CA THR A 215 14.33 0.37 -2.50
C THR A 215 15.15 -0.68 -1.75
N LEU A 216 16.47 -0.51 -1.67
CA LEU A 216 17.30 -1.43 -0.87
C LEU A 216 17.03 -1.33 0.64
N PRO A 217 16.90 -0.12 1.23
CA PRO A 217 16.43 0.03 2.60
C PRO A 217 15.06 -0.62 2.85
N LEU A 218 14.13 -0.53 1.89
CA LEU A 218 12.83 -1.22 2.00
C LEU A 218 12.99 -2.73 2.11
N LEU A 219 13.85 -3.35 1.28
CA LEU A 219 14.13 -4.78 1.37
C LEU A 219 14.76 -5.15 2.73
N LEU A 220 15.72 -4.35 3.19
CA LEU A 220 16.30 -4.53 4.52
C LEU A 220 15.20 -4.47 5.59
N ASN A 221 14.34 -3.46 5.55
CA ASN A 221 13.24 -3.28 6.51
C ASN A 221 12.30 -4.49 6.52
N ILE A 222 11.93 -5.01 5.35
CA ILE A 222 11.12 -6.24 5.23
C ILE A 222 11.82 -7.39 5.96
N ILE A 223 13.13 -7.58 5.80
CA ILE A 223 13.90 -8.64 6.44
C ILE A 223 14.04 -8.43 7.96
N LEU A 224 14.27 -7.18 8.40
CA LEU A 224 14.42 -6.85 9.82
C LEU A 224 13.13 -7.04 10.62
N LEU A 225 11.96 -6.97 9.98
CA LEU A 225 10.66 -7.23 10.61
C LEU A 225 10.38 -8.72 10.89
N GLN A 226 11.24 -9.63 10.42
CA GLN A 226 10.99 -11.06 10.51
C GLN A 226 11.51 -11.63 11.83
N ASN A 227 10.59 -12.17 12.62
CA ASN A 227 10.91 -12.75 13.93
C ASN A 227 11.66 -14.09 13.85
N GLU A 228 11.75 -14.69 12.67
CA GLU A 228 12.53 -15.91 12.44
C GLU A 228 14.04 -15.69 12.62
N PHE A 229 14.53 -14.47 12.41
CA PHE A 229 15.93 -14.14 12.62
C PHE A 229 16.15 -13.68 14.06
N ALA A 230 17.12 -14.31 14.72
CA ALA A 230 17.60 -13.87 16.02
C ALA A 230 17.98 -12.38 15.98
N LEU A 231 17.71 -11.67 17.07
CA LEU A 231 17.93 -10.23 17.17
C LEU A 231 19.39 -9.83 16.86
N ASP A 232 20.36 -10.63 17.29
CA ASP A 232 21.79 -10.39 17.01
C ASP A 232 22.11 -10.55 15.51
N THR A 233 21.45 -11.50 14.82
CA THR A 233 21.54 -11.66 13.36
C THR A 233 20.98 -10.43 12.66
N ARG A 234 19.81 -9.93 13.10
CA ARG A 234 19.19 -8.71 12.55
C ARG A 234 20.07 -7.48 12.77
N LEU A 235 20.67 -7.33 13.95
CA LEU A 235 21.58 -6.24 14.27
C LEU A 235 22.87 -6.29 13.43
N ASN A 236 23.47 -7.46 13.28
CA ASN A 236 24.64 -7.64 12.43
C ASN A 236 24.33 -7.36 10.95
N LEU A 237 23.15 -7.78 10.47
CA LEU A 237 22.69 -7.49 9.12
C LEU A 237 22.54 -5.97 8.90
N PHE A 238 21.87 -5.28 9.83
CA PHE A 238 21.73 -3.82 9.82
C PHE A 238 23.10 -3.14 9.73
N LYS A 239 24.04 -3.52 10.62
CA LYS A 239 25.38 -2.93 10.65
C LYS A 239 26.11 -3.15 9.33
N ARG A 240 26.14 -4.40 8.84
CA ARG A 240 26.80 -4.75 7.58
C ARG A 240 26.20 -3.96 6.40
N PHE A 241 24.88 -3.80 6.37
CA PHE A 241 24.19 -3.05 5.32
C PHE A 241 24.65 -1.59 5.27
N PHE A 242 24.62 -0.88 6.40
CA PHE A 242 24.98 0.54 6.41
C PHE A 242 26.49 0.80 6.37
N THR A 243 27.33 -0.20 6.68
CA THR A 243 28.76 -0.15 6.34
C THR A 243 28.99 -0.27 4.83
N THR A 244 28.21 -1.12 4.16
CA THR A 244 28.33 -1.35 2.70
C THR A 244 27.72 -0.19 1.89
N HIS A 245 26.61 0.37 2.38
CA HIS A 245 25.81 1.38 1.70
C HIS A 245 25.62 2.64 2.57
N PRO A 246 26.69 3.40 2.87
CA PRO A 246 26.64 4.48 3.86
C PRO A 246 25.78 5.69 3.44
N SER A 247 25.51 5.86 2.15
CA SER A 247 24.73 6.98 1.62
C SER A 247 23.22 6.73 1.59
N LEU A 248 22.75 5.51 1.92
CA LEU A 248 21.34 5.17 1.83
C LEU A 248 20.55 5.61 3.09
N PRO A 249 19.24 5.92 2.95
CA PRO A 249 18.39 6.27 4.08
C PRO A 249 18.34 5.17 5.16
N ILE A 250 18.50 5.58 6.42
CA ILE A 250 18.65 4.69 7.58
C ILE A 250 17.47 4.76 8.59
N LEU A 251 16.65 5.81 8.51
CA LEU A 251 15.68 6.16 9.56
C LEU A 251 14.65 5.07 9.87
N ASP A 252 14.01 4.50 8.86
CA ASP A 252 13.00 3.45 9.05
C ASP A 252 13.64 2.19 9.67
N SER A 253 14.85 1.83 9.22
CA SER A 253 15.59 0.69 9.75
C SER A 253 15.95 0.88 11.23
N ILE A 254 16.33 2.11 11.62
CA ILE A 254 16.53 2.46 13.03
C ILE A 254 15.23 2.35 13.82
N GLU A 255 14.11 2.84 13.29
CA GLU A 255 12.81 2.75 13.98
C GLU A 255 12.44 1.29 14.26
N ILE A 256 12.62 0.41 13.27
CA ILE A 256 12.40 -1.04 13.42
C ILE A 256 13.32 -1.60 14.50
N MET A 257 14.63 -1.35 14.42
CA MET A 257 15.58 -1.90 15.40
C MET A 257 15.31 -1.40 16.83
N ILE A 258 14.95 -0.13 17.02
CA ILE A 258 14.59 0.39 18.35
C ILE A 258 13.32 -0.28 18.90
N HIS A 259 12.35 -0.58 18.04
CA HIS A 259 11.15 -1.30 18.45
C HIS A 259 11.48 -2.71 18.95
N GLU A 260 12.42 -3.39 18.30
CA GLU A 260 12.76 -4.79 18.56
C GLU A 260 13.82 -4.98 19.65
N CYS A 261 14.77 -4.06 19.79
CA CYS A 261 15.92 -4.21 20.70
C CYS A 261 15.57 -3.96 22.18
N ASP A 262 16.30 -4.64 23.07
CA ASP A 262 16.39 -4.29 24.49
C ASP A 262 17.31 -3.07 24.72
N GLY A 263 17.41 -2.58 25.95
CA GLY A 263 18.21 -1.39 26.26
C GLY A 263 19.71 -1.53 25.94
N TYR A 264 20.29 -2.72 26.10
CA TYR A 264 21.72 -2.93 25.81
C TYR A 264 22.00 -2.88 24.31
N ARG A 265 21.18 -3.58 23.50
CA ARG A 265 21.30 -3.58 22.04
C ARG A 265 20.92 -2.24 21.43
N ILE A 266 20.05 -1.47 22.07
CA ILE A 266 19.81 -0.06 21.70
C ILE A 266 21.08 0.76 21.86
N CYS A 267 21.85 0.58 22.93
CA CYS A 267 23.11 1.29 23.09
C CYS A 267 24.09 0.91 21.97
N GLU A 268 24.23 -0.38 21.69
CA GLU A 268 25.09 -0.88 20.62
C GLU A 268 24.68 -0.33 19.23
N LEU A 269 23.37 -0.23 18.97
CA LEU A 269 22.83 0.39 17.77
C LEU A 269 23.18 1.88 17.71
N LEU A 270 22.99 2.62 18.80
CA LEU A 270 23.27 4.06 18.86
C LEU A 270 24.76 4.37 18.73
N ASP A 271 25.62 3.56 19.36
CA ASP A 271 27.08 3.66 19.21
C ASP A 271 27.50 3.48 17.73
N PHE A 272 26.92 2.49 17.04
CA PHE A 272 27.18 2.28 15.62
C PHE A 272 26.63 3.39 14.72
N VAL A 273 25.41 3.87 14.94
CA VAL A 273 24.87 4.97 14.13
C VAL A 273 25.65 6.27 14.38
N SER A 274 26.20 6.46 15.60
CA SER A 274 27.05 7.60 15.94
C SER A 274 28.37 7.58 15.16
N SER A 275 28.93 6.39 14.94
CA SER A 275 30.20 6.23 14.23
C SER A 275 30.07 6.37 12.72
N LEU A 276 28.89 6.04 12.14
CA LEU A 276 28.62 6.23 10.71
C LEU A 276 28.45 7.70 10.31
N GLN A 277 27.94 8.54 11.20
CA GLN A 277 27.58 9.92 10.89
C GLN A 277 28.19 10.84 11.93
N SER A 278 29.32 11.47 11.61
CA SER A 278 30.03 12.47 12.42
C SER A 278 29.08 13.38 13.24
N ASN A 279 28.74 12.94 14.45
CA ASN A 279 28.11 13.64 15.58
C ASN A 279 26.72 14.31 15.44
N ASN A 280 25.75 13.82 14.65
CA ASN A 280 24.38 14.43 14.63
C ASN A 280 23.18 13.46 14.65
N LEU A 281 23.31 12.32 15.31
CA LEU A 281 22.19 11.41 15.62
C LEU A 281 20.97 12.10 16.27
N THR A 282 21.23 13.06 17.15
CA THR A 282 20.21 13.84 17.86
C THR A 282 19.37 14.73 16.96
N LYS A 283 19.89 15.13 15.78
CA LYS A 283 19.11 15.95 14.82
C LYS A 283 18.25 15.09 13.90
N LEU A 284 18.67 13.85 13.64
CA LEU A 284 18.00 12.97 12.69
C LEU A 284 16.81 12.22 13.30
N ILE A 285 16.93 11.79 14.57
CA ILE A 285 15.91 10.96 15.22
C ILE A 285 14.69 11.82 15.61
N PRO A 286 13.49 11.53 15.09
CA PRO A 286 12.26 12.22 15.49
C PRO A 286 11.98 12.10 17.00
N SER A 287 11.34 13.11 17.58
CA SER A 287 11.04 13.18 19.02
C SER A 287 10.31 11.94 19.58
N HIS A 288 9.41 11.35 18.80
CA HIS A 288 8.69 10.14 19.20
C HIS A 288 9.61 8.92 19.33
N ILE A 289 10.62 8.78 18.47
CA ILE A 289 11.64 7.72 18.57
C ILE A 289 12.55 7.98 19.77
N LYS A 290 12.97 9.24 20.01
CA LYS A 290 13.74 9.61 21.20
C LYS A 290 13.02 9.21 22.49
N ASN A 291 11.72 9.43 22.55
CA ASN A 291 10.90 9.04 23.70
C ASN A 291 10.82 7.52 23.89
N LYS A 292 10.75 6.74 22.80
CA LYS A 292 10.82 5.27 22.87
C LYS A 292 12.18 4.80 23.42
N ILE A 293 13.28 5.38 22.91
CA ILE A 293 14.64 5.07 23.40
C ILE A 293 14.75 5.37 24.90
N LYS A 294 14.31 6.57 25.33
CA LYS A 294 14.33 6.98 26.74
C LYS A 294 13.62 5.96 27.63
N LYS A 295 12.40 5.56 27.28
CA LYS A 295 11.63 4.55 28.03
C LYS A 295 12.37 3.22 28.14
N LYS A 296 12.94 2.71 27.04
CA LYS A 296 13.64 1.41 27.03
C LYS A 296 14.95 1.44 27.84
N LEU A 297 15.69 2.55 27.80
CA LEU A 297 16.90 2.71 28.60
C LEU A 297 16.60 2.85 30.09
N GLN A 298 15.53 3.55 30.46
CA GLN A 298 15.03 3.61 31.84
C GLN A 298 14.64 2.22 32.36
N GLN A 299 13.88 1.45 31.56
CA GLN A 299 13.48 0.09 31.91
C GLN A 299 14.67 -0.87 32.08
N SER A 300 15.80 -0.59 31.42
CA SER A 300 17.00 -1.44 31.45
C SER A 300 18.05 -0.96 32.46
N THR A 301 17.72 0.02 33.32
CA THR A 301 18.64 0.62 34.30
C THR A 301 19.87 1.28 33.66
N LEU A 302 19.78 1.68 32.38
CA LEU A 302 20.84 2.32 31.58
C LEU A 302 20.63 3.84 31.44
N GLU A 303 20.00 4.47 32.44
CA GLU A 303 19.66 5.90 32.41
C GLU A 303 20.89 6.81 32.24
N TYR A 304 22.06 6.40 32.74
CA TYR A 304 23.30 7.15 32.60
C TYR A 304 23.70 7.39 31.13
N LYS A 305 23.30 6.52 30.20
CA LYS A 305 23.58 6.68 28.76
C LYS A 305 22.64 7.69 28.07
N LEU A 306 21.58 8.14 28.72
CA LEU A 306 20.71 9.19 28.16
C LEU A 306 21.46 10.50 27.95
N ASN A 307 22.38 10.83 28.85
CA ASN A 307 23.22 12.02 28.75
C ASN A 307 24.26 11.92 27.64
N GLN A 308 24.69 10.71 27.27
CA GLN A 308 25.64 10.50 26.17
C GLN A 308 24.98 10.69 24.79
N TYR A 309 23.70 10.33 24.65
CA TYR A 309 23.03 10.30 23.34
C TYR A 309 22.06 11.45 23.08
N PHE A 310 21.61 12.18 24.10
CA PHE A 310 20.56 13.20 23.94
C PHE A 310 20.91 14.59 24.48
N TYR A 311 22.05 14.75 25.14
CA TYR A 311 22.55 16.01 25.70
C TYR A 311 24.01 16.20 25.27
#